data_AF-A0A855N3G4-F1
#
_entry.id   AF-A0A855N3G4-F1
#
_cell.length_a   1.000
_cell.length_b   1.000
_cell.length_c   1.000
_cell.angle_alpha   90.00
_cell.angle_beta   90.00
_cell.angle_gamma   90.00
#
_symmetry.space_group_name_H-M   'P 1'
#
loop_
_entity.id
_entity.type
_entity.pdbx_description
1 polymer ?
#
loop_
_entity_poly.entity_id
_entity_poly.type
_entity_poly.pdbx_seq_one_letter_code
_entity_poly.pdbx_strand_id
1 'polypeptide(L)'
;MKFEELEFSGLPDNFLCQKVCEIYKITNKELSDKLGIEIEVLNSLQDNDVRLPKSAKVALELMHIIDIWYNTDLIFKERVVKDETKQEIKTI
;
A
#
# COMPACT_ATOMS: atom_id res chain seq x y z
N MET A 1 5.33 17.23 22.92
CA MET A 1 5.32 16.05 22.05
C MET A 1 5.74 16.51 20.66
N LYS A 2 6.98 16.26 20.25
CA LYS A 2 7.38 16.51 18.86
C LYS A 2 6.90 15.29 18.08
N PHE A 3 5.96 15.49 17.16
CA PHE A 3 5.70 14.49 16.15
C PHE A 3 6.97 14.44 15.32
N GLU A 4 7.77 13.38 15.50
CA GLU A 4 8.80 13.05 14.52
C GLU A 4 8.11 12.99 13.17
N GLU A 5 8.61 13.77 12.21
CA GLU A 5 8.11 13.71 10.85
C GLU A 5 8.20 12.25 10.43
N LEU A 6 7.05 11.61 10.17
CA LEU A 6 7.03 10.28 9.57
C LEU A 6 7.89 10.38 8.31
N GLU A 7 9.09 9.81 8.36
CA GLU A 7 9.95 9.66 7.19
C GLU A 7 9.28 8.61 6.31
N PHE A 8 8.42 9.13 5.45
CA PHE A 8 7.74 8.42 4.38
C PHE A 8 8.78 7.76 3.47
N SER A 9 8.42 6.59 2.95
CA SER A 9 9.26 5.50 2.41
C SER A 9 10.26 5.86 1.30
N GLY A 10 10.27 7.11 0.82
CA GLY A 10 11.10 7.57 -0.30
C GLY A 10 10.70 6.95 -1.64
N LEU A 11 9.58 6.20 -1.68
CA LEU A 11 9.14 5.51 -2.88
C LEU A 11 8.68 6.51 -3.96
N PRO A 12 8.92 6.20 -5.24
CA PRO A 12 8.40 6.97 -6.36
C PRO A 12 6.86 7.02 -6.36
N ASP A 13 6.30 8.18 -6.71
CA ASP A 13 4.85 8.40 -6.73
C ASP A 13 4.13 7.44 -7.69
N ASN A 14 4.77 7.10 -8.82
CA ASN A 14 4.23 6.15 -9.79
C ASN A 14 4.13 4.72 -9.23
N PHE A 15 5.13 4.29 -8.46
CA PHE A 15 5.16 2.99 -7.80
C PHE A 15 4.04 2.87 -6.78
N LEU A 16 3.85 3.91 -5.96
CA LEU A 16 2.79 3.95 -4.95
C LEU A 16 1.40 3.89 -5.58
N CYS A 17 1.13 4.68 -6.61
CA CYS A 17 -0.13 4.63 -7.34
C CYS A 17 -0.40 3.24 -7.93
N GLN A 18 0.60 2.67 -8.61
CA GLN A 18 0.46 1.34 -9.22
C GLN A 18 0.16 0.28 -8.15
N LYS A 19 0.90 0.29 -7.03
CA LYS A 19 0.71 -0.67 -5.95
C LYS A 19 -0.66 -0.57 -5.31
N VAL A 20 -1.14 0.65 -5.03
CA VAL A 20 -2.48 0.86 -4.48
C VAL A 20 -3.55 0.37 -5.46
N CYS A 21 -3.44 0.69 -6.76
CA CYS A 21 -4.37 0.16 -7.77
C CYS A 21 -4.38 -1.38 -7.81
N GLU A 22 -3.21 -2.02 -7.78
CA GLU A 22 -3.07 -3.48 -7.78
C GLU A 22 -3.68 -4.13 -6.53
N ILE A 23 -3.36 -3.59 -5.34
CA ILE A 23 -3.81 -4.11 -4.04
C ILE A 23 -5.33 -4.02 -3.91
N TYR A 24 -5.89 -2.84 -4.17
CA TYR A 24 -7.31 -2.59 -3.99
C TYR A 24 -8.15 -3.00 -5.20
N LYS A 25 -7.51 -3.47 -6.29
CA LYS A 25 -8.15 -3.82 -7.57
C LYS A 25 -9.01 -2.68 -8.12
N ILE A 26 -8.50 -1.47 -8.04
CA ILE A 26 -9.15 -0.25 -8.53
C ILE A 26 -8.42 0.30 -9.74
N THR A 27 -9.13 1.04 -10.57
CA THR A 27 -8.60 1.77 -11.71
C THR A 27 -7.99 3.11 -11.28
N ASN A 28 -7.15 3.70 -12.15
CA ASN A 28 -6.63 5.06 -11.93
C ASN A 28 -7.74 6.10 -11.80
N LYS A 29 -8.90 5.90 -12.46
CA LYS A 29 -10.05 6.78 -12.31
C LYS A 29 -10.64 6.72 -10.90
N GLU A 30 -10.86 5.52 -10.39
CA GLU A 30 -11.36 5.35 -9.03
C GLU A 30 -10.36 5.85 -7.99
N LEU A 31 -9.06 5.70 -8.25
CA LEU A 31 -8.01 6.27 -7.41
C LEU A 31 -8.01 7.81 -7.46
N SER A 32 -8.20 8.42 -8.64
CA SER A 32 -8.28 9.87 -8.80
C SER A 32 -9.44 10.44 -7.99
N ASP A 33 -10.61 9.82 -8.09
CA ASP A 33 -11.82 10.20 -7.34
C ASP A 33 -11.61 10.10 -5.82
N LYS A 34 -10.89 9.07 -5.34
CA LYS A 34 -10.57 8.89 -3.92
C LYS A 34 -9.56 9.91 -3.38
N LEU A 35 -8.56 10.25 -4.20
CA LEU A 35 -7.51 11.19 -3.82
C LEU A 35 -7.90 12.66 -4.05
N GLY A 36 -8.99 12.91 -4.80
CA GLY A 36 -9.41 14.25 -5.18
C GLY A 36 -8.41 14.94 -6.11
N ILE A 37 -7.75 14.17 -6.98
CA ILE A 37 -6.77 14.66 -7.96
C ILE A 37 -7.28 14.42 -9.37
N GLU A 38 -6.81 15.22 -10.31
CA GLU A 38 -7.12 15.04 -11.73
C GLU A 38 -6.52 13.72 -12.25
N ILE A 39 -7.28 13.01 -13.08
CA ILE A 39 -6.85 11.71 -13.62
C ILE A 39 -5.66 11.87 -14.57
N GLU A 40 -5.53 13.03 -15.21
CA GLU A 40 -4.41 13.42 -16.06
C GLU A 40 -3.10 13.44 -15.28
N VAL A 41 -3.13 13.89 -14.02
CA VAL A 41 -1.97 13.85 -13.13
C VAL A 41 -1.56 12.41 -12.88
N LEU A 42 -2.50 11.52 -12.59
CA LEU A 42 -2.19 10.09 -12.39
C LEU A 42 -1.64 9.41 -13.65
N ASN A 43 -2.19 9.72 -14.82
CA ASN A 43 -1.75 9.12 -16.07
C ASN A 43 -0.37 9.63 -16.52
N SER A 44 -0.02 10.87 -16.17
CA SER A 44 1.28 11.48 -16.49
C SER A 44 2.38 11.13 -15.48
N LEU A 45 2.08 10.39 -14.41
CA LEU A 45 3.10 9.89 -13.48
C LEU A 45 4.13 8.95 -14.13
N GLN A 46 3.85 8.42 -15.32
CA GLN A 46 4.83 7.66 -16.10
C GLN A 46 5.97 8.53 -16.65
N ASP A 47 5.74 9.84 -16.81
CA ASP A 47 6.66 10.75 -17.49
C ASP A 47 7.76 11.34 -16.56
N ASN A 48 7.94 10.80 -15.35
CA ASN A 48 8.97 11.13 -14.33
C ASN A 48 9.06 12.60 -13.84
N ASP A 49 8.50 13.57 -14.55
CA ASP A 49 8.50 15.00 -14.19
C ASP A 49 7.25 15.44 -13.41
N VAL A 50 6.24 14.57 -13.33
CA VAL A 50 5.00 14.86 -12.60
C VAL A 50 5.10 14.34 -11.18
N ARG A 51 4.87 15.24 -10.21
CA ARG A 51 4.83 14.92 -8.78
C ARG A 51 3.42 15.09 -8.24
N LEU A 52 3.03 14.22 -7.33
CA LEU A 52 1.77 14.34 -6.65
C LEU A 52 1.79 15.48 -5.63
N PRO A 53 0.62 16.10 -5.35
CA PRO A 53 0.45 16.91 -4.17
C PRO A 53 0.85 16.14 -2.91
N LYS A 54 1.49 16.82 -1.95
CA LYS A 54 1.96 16.19 -0.70
C LYS A 54 0.86 15.40 0.02
N SER A 55 -0.37 15.90 0.03
CA SER A 55 -1.53 15.21 0.62
C SER A 55 -1.86 13.88 -0.06
N ALA A 56 -1.85 13.85 -1.39
CA ALA A 56 -2.11 12.64 -2.17
C ALA A 56 -0.99 11.60 -1.96
N LYS A 57 0.26 12.05 -1.89
CA LYS A 57 1.39 11.17 -1.56
C LYS A 57 1.24 10.54 -0.18
N VAL A 58 0.96 11.35 0.84
CA VAL A 58 0.74 10.85 2.21
C VAL A 58 -0.42 9.84 2.25
N ALA A 59 -1.52 10.11 1.54
CA ALA A 59 -2.64 9.18 1.48
C ALA A 59 -2.26 7.83 0.84
N LEU A 60 -1.52 7.85 -0.28
CA LEU A 60 -1.03 6.64 -0.94
C LEU A 60 -0.09 5.83 -0.06
N GLU A 61 0.85 6.49 0.62
CA GLU A 61 1.78 5.81 1.52
C GLU A 61 1.07 5.18 2.71
N LEU A 62 0.06 5.85 3.27
CA LEU A 62 -0.79 5.28 4.31
C LEU A 62 -1.58 4.06 3.80
N MET A 63 -2.18 4.14 2.61
CA MET A 63 -2.88 2.99 2.00
C MET A 63 -1.94 1.80 1.81
N HIS A 64 -0.72 2.06 1.34
CA HIS A 64 0.28 1.01 1.14
C HIS A 64 0.75 0.38 2.46
N ILE A 65 1.05 1.19 3.49
CA ILE A 65 1.49 0.70 4.81
C ILE A 65 0.40 -0.11 5.50
N ILE A 66 -0.85 0.38 5.45
CA ILE A 66 -2.00 -0.31 6.04
C ILE A 66 -2.16 -1.68 5.39
N ASP A 67 -2.09 -1.77 4.06
CA ASP A 67 -2.17 -3.05 3.37
C ASP A 67 -1.02 -4.00 3.72
N ILE A 68 0.23 -3.49 3.76
CA ILE A 68 1.38 -4.28 4.22
C ILE A 68 1.13 -4.82 5.64
N TRP A 69 0.64 -4.00 6.56
CA TRP A 69 0.36 -4.42 7.93
C TRP A 69 -0.71 -5.50 8.00
N TYR A 70 -1.86 -5.31 7.32
CA TYR A 70 -2.92 -6.32 7.27
C TYR A 70 -2.46 -7.63 6.64
N ASN A 71 -1.70 -7.57 5.54
CA ASN A 71 -1.20 -8.76 4.86
C ASN A 71 -0.06 -9.44 5.63
N THR A 72 0.77 -8.69 6.36
CA THR A 72 1.82 -9.26 7.21
C THR A 72 1.22 -10.02 8.39
N ASP A 73 0.16 -9.50 9.00
CA ASP A 73 -0.60 -10.19 10.05
C ASP A 73 -1.29 -11.46 9.52
N LEU A 74 -1.80 -11.44 8.28
CA LEU A 74 -2.36 -12.63 7.63
C LEU A 74 -1.28 -13.70 7.39
N ILE A 75 -0.10 -13.32 6.90
CA ILE A 75 1.02 -14.25 6.71
C ILE A 75 1.50 -14.83 8.05
N PHE A 76 1.52 -14.02 9.11
CA PHE A 76 1.91 -14.50 10.43
C PHE A 76 0.88 -15.48 11.00
N LYS A 77 -0.41 -15.18 10.89
CA LYS A 77 -1.50 -16.07 11.30
C LYS A 77 -1.51 -17.39 10.52
N GLU A 78 -1.31 -17.36 9.21
CA GLU A 78 -1.24 -18.59 8.41
C GLU A 78 -0.06 -19.49 8.77
N ARG A 79 1.10 -18.92 9.16
CA ARG A 79 2.25 -19.71 9.62
C ARG A 79 1.96 -20.39 10.96
N VAL A 80 1.35 -19.67 11.90
CA VAL A 80 0.97 -20.24 13.21
C VAL A 80 0.02 -21.42 13.03
N VAL A 81 -1.02 -21.28 12.20
CA VAL A 81 -1.98 -22.37 11.94
C VAL A 81 -1.32 -23.60 11.31
N LYS A 82 -0.36 -23.40 10.38
CA LYS A 82 0.37 -24.50 9.73
C LYS A 82 1.35 -25.22 10.66
N ASP A 83 1.89 -24.54 11.65
CA ASP A 83 2.78 -25.16 12.63
C ASP A 83 2.00 -25.95 13.68
N GLU A 84 0.81 -25.50 14.09
CA GLU A 84 -0.09 -26.25 14.98
C GLU A 84 -0.59 -27.55 14.30
N THR A 85 -1.00 -27.50 13.03
CA THR A 85 -1.44 -28.71 12.29
C THR A 85 -0.31 -29.72 12.04
N LYS A 86 0.94 -29.28 11.94
CA LYS A 86 2.09 -30.20 11.83
C LYS A 86 2.46 -30.88 13.14
N GLN A 87 2.12 -30.27 14.27
CA GLN A 87 2.34 -30.85 15.60
C GLN A 87 1.35 -31.97 15.91
N GLU A 88 0.08 -31.83 15.49
CA GLU A 88 -0.93 -32.86 15.68
C GLU A 88 -0.67 -34.13 14.84
N ILE A 89 -0.18 -34.00 13.60
CA ILE A 89 0.10 -35.16 12.72
C ILE A 89 1.33 -35.96 13.17
N LYS A 90 2.20 -35.41 14.03
CA LYS A 90 3.37 -36.13 14.57
C LYS A 90 3.08 -36.98 15.81
N THR A 91 1.83 -37.05 16.27
CA THR A 91 1.43 -37.79 17.49
C THR A 91 0.39 -38.87 17.19
N ILE A 92 0.55 -39.62 16.10
CA ILE A 92 -0.20 -40.86 15.79
C ILE A 92 0.77 -41.93 15.31
#